data_AF-A0A7W4HY43-F1
#
_entry.id   AF-A0A7W4HY43-F1
#
_cell.length_a   1.000
_cell.length_b   1.000
_cell.length_c   1.000
_cell.angle_alpha   90.00
_cell.angle_beta   90.00
_cell.angle_gamma   90.00
#
_symmetry.space_group_name_H-M   'P 1'
#
loop_
_entity.id
_entity.type
_entity.pdbx_description
1 polymer ?
#
loop_
_entity_poly.entity_id
_entity_poly.type
_entity_poly.pdbx_seq_one_letter_code
_entity_poly.pdbx_strand_id
1 'polypeptide(L)'
;MPKLADNARRAMQKQIDFIYSLKDDSNKSDYFDYDYEHEGAVIKLMNAESMLPEEITEEFRDIIINEVAEVVESAANSEGWRGFDKYAAWLADHGFPPERWPRDARDREDFPEPLRRLVNEQGDKEKGLDRAIIKYCIEKTELYDGDSGKMKPDVYGRCDLIQKYFEGRLPDVDPKIMTCGIVGMVDSYSSKSIDHQVYRYNDYIQTIREIGQSNANRLGEELGITHFSDWSPEVLRGTLHILETGRTESGNPATIIIRGFTGDHNGAAYKYHNIKSTDMFAVEIGHTDMLSGIVEKLERAGVNSNTFYAVILFGHGSEDAFTMSFGERISPDSQEWRNKKGLRDLVTALVIDTIVLNSCHPLVREEDRFEPLTLGKGFQRRRGAVVAISKAFPWTRVVSGLDGVTYDWVDETGYANIETRDDEGDGTFTMAETWNGWTCVYEKGADRQ
;
A
#
# COMPACT_ATOMS: atom_id res chain seq x y z
N MET A 1 -56.94 -12.69 8.11
CA MET A 1 -55.59 -12.24 7.71
C MET A 1 -55.56 -11.18 6.61
N PRO A 2 -56.44 -11.16 5.57
CA PRO A 2 -56.35 -10.17 4.47
C PRO A 2 -56.33 -8.70 4.93
N LYS A 3 -57.21 -8.34 5.87
CA LYS A 3 -57.29 -6.97 6.42
C LYS A 3 -56.02 -6.49 7.14
N LEU A 4 -55.23 -7.40 7.71
CA LEU A 4 -53.97 -7.06 8.38
C LEU A 4 -52.86 -6.80 7.35
N ALA A 5 -52.78 -7.63 6.30
CA ALA A 5 -51.88 -7.41 5.18
C ALA A 5 -52.17 -6.08 4.45
N ASP A 6 -53.44 -5.77 4.19
CA ASP A 6 -53.83 -4.50 3.56
C ASP A 6 -53.57 -3.27 4.44
N ASN A 7 -53.58 -3.43 5.76
CA ASN A 7 -53.20 -2.37 6.69
C ASN A 7 -51.68 -2.18 6.71
N ALA A 8 -50.90 -3.27 6.67
CA ALA A 8 -49.45 -3.23 6.58
C ALA A 8 -48.99 -2.55 5.28
N ARG A 9 -49.54 -2.94 4.12
CA ARG A 9 -49.27 -2.28 2.83
C ARG A 9 -49.54 -0.77 2.88
N ARG A 10 -50.70 -0.37 3.41
CA ARG A 10 -51.03 1.06 3.55
C ARG A 10 -50.10 1.81 4.50
N ALA A 11 -49.59 1.15 5.54
CA ALA A 11 -48.62 1.77 6.45
C ALA A 11 -47.26 1.96 5.76
N MET A 12 -46.78 0.96 5.02
CA MET A 12 -45.55 1.05 4.22
C MET A 12 -45.66 2.16 3.16
N GLN A 13 -46.75 2.18 2.39
CA GLN A 13 -46.97 3.20 1.39
C GLN A 13 -46.98 4.61 2.01
N LYS A 14 -47.63 4.81 3.15
CA LYS A 14 -47.62 6.11 3.86
C LYS A 14 -46.23 6.53 4.29
N GLN A 15 -45.37 5.59 4.70
CA GLN A 15 -44.00 5.89 5.09
C GLN A 15 -43.17 6.30 3.87
N ILE A 16 -43.36 5.64 2.73
CA ILE A 16 -42.73 5.99 1.45
C ILE A 16 -43.22 7.37 0.96
N ASP A 17 -44.53 7.60 0.96
CA ASP A 17 -45.13 8.88 0.56
C ASP A 17 -44.59 10.02 1.45
N PHE A 18 -44.37 9.76 2.73
CA PHE A 18 -43.74 10.72 3.65
C PHE A 18 -42.29 11.01 3.26
N ILE A 19 -41.49 10.00 2.93
CA ILE A 19 -40.11 10.19 2.45
C ILE A 19 -40.09 11.03 1.17
N TYR A 20 -40.98 10.74 0.21
CA TYR A 20 -41.10 11.55 -1.01
C TYR A 20 -41.55 12.99 -0.73
N SER A 21 -42.43 13.19 0.25
CA SER A 21 -42.82 14.55 0.64
C SER A 21 -41.67 15.38 1.20
N LEU A 22 -40.65 14.74 1.80
CA LEU A 22 -39.44 15.42 2.25
C LEU A 22 -38.60 15.90 1.05
N LYS A 23 -38.59 15.15 -0.06
CA LYS A 23 -37.84 15.48 -1.29
C LYS A 23 -38.45 16.66 -2.05
N ASP A 24 -39.78 16.76 -2.07
CA ASP A 24 -40.51 17.79 -2.82
C ASP A 24 -40.56 19.16 -2.10
N ASP A 25 -40.14 19.23 -0.84
CA ASP A 25 -40.15 20.47 -0.06
C ASP A 25 -38.94 21.38 -0.40
N SER A 26 -39.01 21.99 -1.57
CA SER A 26 -38.04 22.97 -2.12
C SER A 26 -37.75 24.20 -1.24
N ASN A 27 -38.42 24.35 -0.09
CA ASN A 27 -38.23 25.46 0.86
C ASN A 27 -37.24 25.15 2.00
N LYS A 28 -36.71 23.93 2.11
CA LYS A 28 -35.63 23.64 3.08
C LYS A 28 -34.30 24.16 2.55
N SER A 29 -33.99 25.42 2.89
CA SER A 29 -32.72 26.06 2.55
C SER A 29 -31.51 25.47 3.29
N ASP A 30 -31.74 24.67 4.34
CA ASP A 30 -30.69 23.97 5.09
C ASP A 30 -30.63 22.49 4.68
N TYR A 31 -29.68 22.19 3.80
CA TYR A 31 -29.30 20.84 3.34
C TYR A 31 -29.10 19.85 4.51
N PHE A 32 -28.67 20.37 5.67
CA PHE A 32 -28.39 19.59 6.89
C PHE A 32 -29.64 19.07 7.61
N ASP A 33 -30.73 19.85 7.64
CA ASP A 33 -31.99 19.44 8.29
C ASP A 33 -32.76 18.43 7.43
N TYR A 34 -32.60 18.51 6.11
CA TYR A 34 -33.15 17.54 5.17
C TYR A 34 -32.52 16.15 5.35
N ASP A 35 -31.19 16.05 5.38
CA ASP A 35 -30.49 14.77 5.50
C ASP A 35 -30.85 14.04 6.81
N TYR A 36 -31.01 14.76 7.93
CA TYR A 36 -31.34 14.16 9.23
C TYR A 36 -32.79 13.63 9.31
N GLU A 37 -33.75 14.37 8.76
CA GLU A 37 -35.16 13.93 8.73
C GLU A 37 -35.38 12.79 7.72
N HIS A 38 -34.70 12.84 6.57
CA HIS A 38 -34.71 11.76 5.57
C HIS A 38 -34.08 10.48 6.14
N GLU A 39 -32.89 10.56 6.72
CA GLU A 39 -32.22 9.42 7.36
C GLU A 39 -33.10 8.79 8.45
N GLY A 40 -33.71 9.62 9.32
CA GLY A 40 -34.61 9.14 10.36
C GLY A 40 -35.87 8.44 9.82
N ALA A 41 -36.38 8.88 8.67
CA ALA A 41 -37.53 8.25 8.00
C ALA A 41 -37.15 6.92 7.33
N VAL A 42 -35.96 6.83 6.72
CA VAL A 42 -35.43 5.60 6.11
C VAL A 42 -35.12 4.54 7.17
N ILE A 43 -34.57 4.92 8.33
CA ILE A 43 -34.35 3.98 9.44
C ILE A 43 -35.67 3.34 9.90
N LYS A 44 -36.75 4.13 9.98
CA LYS A 44 -38.08 3.59 10.32
C LYS A 44 -38.57 2.61 9.25
N LEU A 45 -38.30 2.89 7.98
CA LEU A 45 -38.65 2.03 6.86
C LEU A 45 -37.89 0.69 6.92
N MET A 46 -36.57 0.73 7.15
CA MET A 46 -35.73 -0.48 7.34
C MET A 46 -36.23 -1.34 8.51
N ASN A 47 -36.55 -0.72 9.64
CA ASN A 47 -37.06 -1.44 10.81
C ASN A 47 -38.44 -2.05 10.55
N ALA A 48 -39.32 -1.34 9.83
CA ALA A 48 -40.64 -1.84 9.49
C ALA A 48 -40.58 -3.07 8.57
N GLU A 49 -39.67 -3.06 7.59
CA GLU A 49 -39.42 -4.17 6.66
C GLU A 49 -39.16 -5.50 7.42
N SER A 50 -38.20 -5.50 8.35
CA SER A 50 -37.85 -6.68 9.15
C SER A 50 -38.98 -7.28 10.01
N MET A 51 -40.09 -6.54 10.20
CA MET A 51 -41.24 -7.00 11.00
C MET A 51 -42.43 -7.45 10.15
N LEU A 52 -42.32 -7.38 8.82
CA LEU A 52 -43.41 -7.72 7.90
C LEU A 52 -43.23 -9.13 7.28
N PRO A 53 -44.33 -9.77 6.86
CA PRO A 53 -44.26 -11.00 6.06
C PRO A 53 -43.54 -10.77 4.74
N GLU A 54 -42.79 -11.78 4.28
CA GLU A 54 -41.99 -11.76 3.04
C GLU A 54 -42.80 -11.34 1.81
N GLU A 55 -44.07 -11.77 1.72
CA GLU A 55 -44.91 -11.42 0.56
C GLU A 55 -45.24 -9.92 0.49
N ILE A 56 -45.21 -9.22 1.63
CA ILE A 56 -45.44 -7.78 1.69
C ILE A 56 -44.11 -7.03 1.53
N THR A 57 -43.01 -7.53 2.08
CA THR A 57 -41.71 -6.87 1.96
C THR A 57 -41.22 -6.88 0.50
N GLU A 58 -41.43 -7.97 -0.23
CA GLU A 58 -41.07 -8.06 -1.65
C GLU A 58 -41.77 -7.03 -2.53
N GLU A 59 -43.00 -6.61 -2.19
CA GLU A 59 -43.72 -5.55 -2.94
C GLU A 59 -43.03 -4.18 -2.86
N PHE A 60 -42.29 -3.91 -1.78
CA PHE A 60 -41.64 -2.62 -1.52
C PHE A 60 -40.11 -2.68 -1.58
N ARG A 61 -39.54 -3.88 -1.75
CA ARG A 61 -38.10 -4.15 -1.62
C ARG A 61 -37.24 -3.17 -2.41
N ASP A 62 -37.52 -3.01 -3.70
CA ASP A 62 -36.75 -2.12 -4.59
C ASP A 62 -36.84 -0.65 -4.16
N ILE A 63 -38.00 -0.22 -3.64
CA ILE A 63 -38.19 1.15 -3.13
C ILE A 63 -37.33 1.36 -1.88
N ILE A 64 -37.37 0.42 -0.93
CA ILE A 64 -36.61 0.51 0.31
C ILE A 64 -35.11 0.50 0.02
N ILE A 65 -34.65 -0.39 -0.87
CA ILE A 65 -33.25 -0.45 -1.29
C ILE A 65 -32.80 0.89 -1.89
N ASN A 66 -33.59 1.49 -2.76
CA ASN A 66 -33.24 2.79 -3.35
C ASN A 66 -33.19 3.91 -2.30
N GLU A 67 -34.11 3.94 -1.34
CA GLU A 67 -34.05 4.95 -0.27
C GLU A 67 -32.84 4.76 0.66
N VAL A 68 -32.48 3.52 1.01
CA VAL A 68 -31.25 3.25 1.78
C VAL A 68 -30.01 3.61 0.98
N ALA A 69 -29.99 3.32 -0.33
CA ALA A 69 -28.92 3.72 -1.24
C ALA A 69 -28.75 5.24 -1.32
N GLU A 70 -29.85 6.01 -1.35
CA GLU A 70 -29.80 7.47 -1.31
C GLU A 70 -29.23 7.99 0.01
N VAL A 71 -29.54 7.36 1.16
CA VAL A 71 -28.91 7.74 2.44
C VAL A 71 -27.39 7.53 2.39
N VAL A 72 -26.91 6.46 1.76
CA VAL A 72 -25.47 6.23 1.57
C VAL A 72 -24.85 7.31 0.68
N GLU A 73 -25.51 7.68 -0.42
CA GLU A 73 -25.08 8.77 -1.30
C GLU A 73 -25.06 10.13 -0.58
N SER A 74 -26.07 10.44 0.24
CA SER A 74 -26.09 11.63 1.09
C SER A 74 -24.97 11.60 2.15
N ALA A 75 -24.74 10.46 2.80
CA ALA A 75 -23.69 10.32 3.81
C ALA A 75 -22.28 10.58 3.25
N ALA A 76 -22.07 10.34 1.94
CA ALA A 76 -20.83 10.68 1.24
C ALA A 76 -20.54 12.19 1.21
N ASN A 77 -21.56 13.04 1.38
CA ASN A 77 -21.40 14.50 1.48
C ASN A 77 -21.04 14.97 2.90
N SER A 78 -21.08 14.08 3.90
CA SER A 78 -20.67 14.37 5.27
C SER A 78 -19.17 14.09 5.45
N GLU A 79 -18.49 14.90 6.27
CA GLU A 79 -17.04 14.76 6.54
C GLU A 79 -16.64 13.39 7.16
N GLY A 80 -17.59 12.54 7.57
CA GLY A 80 -17.32 11.34 8.35
C GLY A 80 -18.00 10.06 7.90
N TRP A 81 -18.71 10.04 6.76
CA TRP A 81 -19.45 8.86 6.30
C TRP A 81 -20.32 8.26 7.41
N ARG A 82 -20.99 9.13 8.18
CA ARG A 82 -21.70 8.71 9.40
C ARG A 82 -22.77 7.68 9.07
N GLY A 83 -22.79 6.59 9.84
CA GLY A 83 -23.78 5.54 9.66
C GLY A 83 -23.53 4.63 8.45
N PHE A 84 -22.47 4.85 7.65
CA PHE A 84 -22.16 4.04 6.47
C PHE A 84 -22.20 2.54 6.77
N ASP A 85 -21.51 2.08 7.81
CA ASP A 85 -21.40 0.66 8.14
C ASP A 85 -22.76 -0.01 8.37
N LYS A 86 -23.71 0.72 8.97
CA LYS A 86 -25.08 0.25 9.20
C LYS A 86 -25.83 0.05 7.89
N TYR A 87 -25.79 1.04 7.01
CA TYR A 87 -26.50 0.99 5.72
C TYR A 87 -25.84 0.01 4.76
N ALA A 88 -24.50 -0.01 4.74
CA ALA A 88 -23.69 -0.96 3.98
C ALA A 88 -23.96 -2.42 4.41
N ALA A 89 -24.06 -2.69 5.72
CA ALA A 89 -24.44 -4.00 6.22
C ALA A 89 -25.86 -4.39 5.80
N TRP A 90 -26.84 -3.49 5.96
CA TRP A 90 -28.22 -3.75 5.54
C TRP A 90 -28.30 -4.02 4.02
N LEU A 91 -27.62 -3.24 3.19
CA LEU A 91 -27.55 -3.45 1.74
C LEU A 91 -26.87 -4.78 1.39
N ALA A 92 -25.84 -5.18 2.13
CA ALA A 92 -25.19 -6.48 1.96
C ALA A 92 -26.16 -7.65 2.20
N ASP A 93 -26.98 -7.58 3.26
CA ASP A 93 -28.02 -8.59 3.55
C ASP A 93 -29.10 -8.66 2.47
N HIS A 94 -29.27 -7.56 1.71
CA HIS A 94 -30.21 -7.47 0.59
C HIS A 94 -29.59 -7.78 -0.78
N GLY A 95 -28.36 -8.29 -0.81
CA GLY A 95 -27.70 -8.74 -2.03
C GLY A 95 -26.82 -7.70 -2.73
N PHE A 96 -26.52 -6.58 -2.06
CA PHE A 96 -25.64 -5.52 -2.54
C PHE A 96 -24.47 -5.33 -1.58
N PRO A 97 -23.52 -6.29 -1.50
CA PRO A 97 -22.41 -6.18 -0.57
C PRO A 97 -21.37 -5.15 -1.06
N PRO A 98 -20.86 -4.26 -0.18
CA PRO A 98 -19.98 -3.14 -0.56
C PRO A 98 -18.74 -3.54 -1.35
N GLU A 99 -18.13 -4.67 -1.02
CA GLU A 99 -16.94 -5.15 -1.71
C GLU A 99 -17.19 -5.54 -3.17
N ARG A 100 -18.45 -5.55 -3.63
CA ARG A 100 -18.81 -5.83 -5.03
C ARG A 100 -19.39 -4.63 -5.76
N TRP A 101 -19.67 -3.52 -5.06
CA TRP A 101 -20.35 -2.37 -5.67
C TRP A 101 -19.70 -1.87 -6.96
N PRO A 102 -18.36 -1.70 -7.08
CA PRO A 102 -17.75 -1.26 -8.34
C PRO A 102 -18.02 -2.18 -9.53
N ARG A 103 -18.07 -3.49 -9.30
CA ARG A 103 -18.37 -4.48 -10.33
C ARG A 103 -19.87 -4.53 -10.63
N ASP A 104 -20.68 -4.64 -9.58
CA ASP A 104 -22.12 -4.78 -9.68
C ASP A 104 -22.77 -3.50 -10.29
N ALA A 105 -22.25 -2.31 -9.99
CA ALA A 105 -22.63 -1.05 -10.62
C ALA A 105 -22.34 -0.98 -12.13
N ARG A 106 -21.52 -1.89 -12.67
CA ARG A 106 -21.25 -2.00 -14.09
C ARG A 106 -22.03 -3.14 -14.73
N ASP A 107 -22.13 -4.27 -14.03
CA ASP A 107 -22.54 -5.55 -14.62
C ASP A 107 -24.01 -5.93 -14.30
N ARG A 108 -24.62 -5.34 -13.27
CA ARG A 108 -26.00 -5.65 -12.84
C ARG A 108 -27.00 -4.57 -13.24
N GLU A 109 -28.10 -4.98 -13.85
CA GLU A 109 -29.23 -4.10 -14.19
C GLU A 109 -30.02 -3.66 -12.96
N ASP A 110 -30.18 -4.54 -11.98
CA ASP A 110 -30.92 -4.32 -10.73
C ASP A 110 -30.11 -3.55 -9.66
N PHE A 111 -28.89 -3.10 -9.99
CA PHE A 111 -28.06 -2.36 -9.04
C PHE A 111 -28.64 -0.96 -8.76
N PRO A 112 -28.76 -0.54 -7.48
CA PRO A 112 -29.44 0.71 -7.11
C PRO A 112 -28.78 1.92 -7.75
N GLU A 113 -29.58 2.75 -8.40
CA GLU A 113 -29.07 3.90 -9.15
C GLU A 113 -28.33 4.94 -8.28
N PRO A 114 -28.73 5.23 -7.03
CA PRO A 114 -27.95 6.11 -6.15
C PRO A 114 -26.54 5.58 -5.88
N LEU A 115 -26.39 4.27 -5.63
CA LEU A 115 -25.08 3.66 -5.48
C LEU A 115 -24.30 3.68 -6.80
N ARG A 116 -24.99 3.47 -7.94
CA ARG A 116 -24.36 3.51 -9.26
C ARG A 116 -23.74 4.88 -9.54
N ARG A 117 -24.45 5.96 -9.20
CA ARG A 117 -23.92 7.32 -9.30
C ARG A 117 -22.72 7.50 -8.38
N LEU A 118 -22.86 7.16 -7.10
CA LEU A 118 -21.81 7.29 -6.08
C LEU A 118 -20.51 6.56 -6.47
N VAL A 119 -20.61 5.33 -6.95
CA VAL A 119 -19.45 4.51 -7.38
C VAL A 119 -18.74 5.11 -8.59
N ASN A 120 -19.46 5.83 -9.45
CA ASN A 120 -18.94 6.46 -10.66
C ASN A 120 -18.54 7.94 -10.45
N GLU A 121 -18.70 8.49 -9.23
CA GLU A 121 -18.18 9.82 -8.91
C GLU A 121 -16.65 9.85 -8.98
N GLN A 122 -16.10 11.04 -9.25
CA GLN A 122 -14.66 11.29 -9.31
C GLN A 122 -14.25 12.33 -8.27
N GLY A 123 -13.00 12.27 -7.83
CA GLY A 123 -12.41 13.27 -6.93
C GLY A 123 -12.50 12.88 -5.45
N ASP A 124 -12.79 13.83 -4.56
CA ASP A 124 -12.68 13.58 -3.11
C ASP A 124 -13.72 12.58 -2.58
N LYS A 125 -14.93 12.58 -3.15
CA LYS A 125 -15.97 11.62 -2.80
C LYS A 125 -15.59 10.19 -3.18
N GLU A 126 -14.94 10.03 -4.33
CA GLU A 126 -14.39 8.76 -4.81
C GLU A 126 -13.39 8.17 -3.80
N LYS A 127 -12.47 9.01 -3.32
CA LYS A 127 -11.47 8.64 -2.30
C LYS A 127 -12.14 8.35 -0.95
N GLY A 128 -13.18 9.10 -0.60
CA GLY A 128 -13.99 8.87 0.59
C GLY A 128 -14.67 7.49 0.56
N LEU A 129 -15.27 7.15 -0.58
CA LEU A 129 -15.96 5.87 -0.78
C LEU A 129 -14.98 4.70 -0.71
N ASP A 130 -13.85 4.81 -1.41
CA ASP A 130 -12.79 3.80 -1.38
C ASP A 130 -12.37 3.52 0.08
N ARG A 131 -12.12 4.56 0.87
CA ARG A 131 -11.78 4.45 2.30
C ARG A 131 -12.89 3.82 3.14
N ALA A 132 -14.15 4.21 2.92
CA ALA A 132 -15.30 3.71 3.67
C ALA A 132 -15.52 2.21 3.42
N ILE A 133 -15.46 1.76 2.17
CA ILE A 133 -15.62 0.34 1.81
C ILE A 133 -14.43 -0.49 2.32
N ILE A 134 -13.21 0.02 2.18
CA ILE A 134 -12.02 -0.65 2.73
C ILE A 134 -12.15 -0.82 4.23
N LYS A 135 -12.56 0.24 4.95
CA LYS A 135 -12.79 0.19 6.40
C LYS A 135 -13.83 -0.87 6.76
N TYR A 136 -14.97 -0.89 6.07
CA TYR A 136 -16.01 -1.91 6.25
C TYR A 136 -15.46 -3.33 6.08
N CYS A 137 -14.64 -3.57 5.06
CA CYS A 137 -14.02 -4.88 4.82
C CYS A 137 -13.05 -5.29 5.95
N ILE A 138 -12.26 -4.34 6.47
CA ILE A 138 -11.34 -4.57 7.59
C ILE A 138 -12.13 -4.90 8.86
N GLU A 139 -13.13 -4.09 9.23
CA GLU A 139 -13.92 -4.28 10.44
C GLU A 139 -14.72 -5.58 10.43
N LYS A 140 -15.28 -5.96 9.27
CA LYS A 140 -16.00 -7.24 9.10
C LYS A 140 -15.11 -8.47 9.29
N THR A 141 -13.80 -8.30 9.20
CA THR A 141 -12.80 -9.37 9.34
C THR A 141 -12.03 -9.29 10.65
N GLU A 142 -12.44 -8.44 11.59
CA GLU A 142 -11.93 -8.47 12.98
C GLU A 142 -12.68 -9.55 13.78
N LEU A 143 -11.97 -10.62 14.13
CA LEU A 143 -12.53 -11.74 14.89
C LEU A 143 -12.14 -11.64 16.36
N TYR A 144 -13.08 -11.94 17.26
CA TYR A 144 -12.76 -12.07 18.68
C TYR A 144 -12.05 -13.40 18.93
N ASP A 145 -10.78 -13.35 19.31
CA ASP A 145 -10.02 -14.51 19.74
C ASP A 145 -10.25 -14.75 21.23
N GLY A 146 -11.11 -15.72 21.54
CA GLY A 146 -11.47 -16.09 22.91
C GLY A 146 -10.30 -16.59 23.74
N ASP A 147 -9.23 -17.07 23.13
CA ASP A 147 -8.06 -17.60 23.83
C ASP A 147 -7.09 -16.48 24.24
N SER A 148 -6.92 -15.45 23.40
CA SER A 148 -6.07 -14.29 23.70
C SER A 148 -6.82 -13.10 24.31
N GLY A 149 -8.15 -13.12 24.31
CA GLY A 149 -9.00 -12.03 24.77
C GLY A 149 -8.86 -10.75 23.92
N LYS A 150 -8.36 -10.88 22.69
CA LYS A 150 -8.06 -9.77 21.77
C LYS A 150 -8.78 -9.97 20.44
N MET A 151 -9.02 -8.88 19.72
CA MET A 151 -9.39 -8.97 18.31
C MET A 151 -8.17 -9.43 17.51
N LYS A 152 -8.39 -10.37 16.59
CA LYS A 152 -7.40 -10.84 15.63
C LYS A 152 -7.98 -10.75 14.22
N PRO A 153 -7.22 -10.25 13.24
CA PRO A 153 -7.68 -10.18 11.87
C PRO A 153 -7.81 -11.58 11.25
N ASP A 154 -8.96 -11.86 10.62
CA ASP A 154 -9.10 -12.94 9.63
C ASP A 154 -8.37 -12.53 8.36
N VAL A 155 -7.09 -12.85 8.29
CA VAL A 155 -6.20 -12.51 7.16
C VAL A 155 -6.76 -13.05 5.84
N TYR A 156 -7.31 -14.26 5.82
CA TYR A 156 -7.83 -14.87 4.59
C TYR A 156 -9.14 -14.21 4.16
N GLY A 157 -10.09 -14.02 5.09
CA GLY A 157 -11.32 -13.30 4.82
C GLY A 157 -11.06 -11.86 4.38
N ARG A 158 -10.07 -11.19 4.97
CA ARG A 158 -9.66 -9.83 4.58
C ARG A 158 -9.11 -9.78 3.17
N CYS A 159 -8.19 -10.67 2.82
CA CYS A 159 -7.70 -10.77 1.44
C CYS A 159 -8.84 -10.97 0.45
N ASP A 160 -9.80 -11.85 0.75
CA ASP A 160 -10.95 -12.14 -0.13
C ASP A 160 -11.88 -10.92 -0.32
N LEU A 161 -12.24 -10.21 0.76
CA LEU A 161 -13.08 -9.01 0.66
C LEU A 161 -12.37 -7.86 -0.07
N ILE A 162 -11.11 -7.58 0.27
CA ILE A 162 -10.32 -6.54 -0.40
C ILE A 162 -10.10 -6.88 -1.87
N GLN A 163 -9.86 -8.15 -2.20
CA GLN A 163 -9.70 -8.59 -3.58
C GLN A 163 -10.96 -8.39 -4.41
N LYS A 164 -12.14 -8.79 -3.91
CA LYS A 164 -13.41 -8.53 -4.60
C LYS A 164 -13.61 -7.05 -4.90
N TYR A 165 -13.27 -6.20 -3.93
CA TYR A 165 -13.38 -4.76 -4.10
C TYR A 165 -12.42 -4.24 -5.15
N PHE A 166 -11.15 -4.63 -5.08
CA PHE A 166 -10.12 -4.17 -6.01
C PHE A 166 -10.36 -4.69 -7.44
N GLU A 167 -10.84 -5.92 -7.63
CA GLU A 167 -11.20 -6.47 -8.95
C GLU A 167 -12.34 -5.67 -9.61
N GLY A 168 -13.33 -5.25 -8.83
CA GLY A 168 -14.37 -4.37 -9.36
C GLY A 168 -13.82 -2.98 -9.72
N ARG A 169 -12.89 -2.49 -8.90
CA ARG A 169 -12.42 -1.11 -8.91
C ARG A 169 -11.26 -0.85 -9.87
N LEU A 170 -10.47 -1.88 -10.16
CA LEU A 170 -9.31 -1.92 -11.05
C LEU A 170 -9.44 -3.15 -11.97
N PRO A 171 -10.45 -3.18 -12.85
CA PRO A 171 -10.82 -4.38 -13.61
C PRO A 171 -9.80 -4.84 -14.65
N ASP A 172 -8.87 -3.96 -15.05
CA ASP A 172 -7.87 -4.22 -16.08
C ASP A 172 -6.50 -4.60 -15.49
N VAL A 173 -6.34 -4.58 -14.16
CA VAL A 173 -5.11 -5.04 -13.51
C VAL A 173 -5.02 -6.57 -13.53
N ASP A 174 -3.85 -7.10 -13.84
CA ASP A 174 -3.59 -8.53 -13.83
C ASP A 174 -3.94 -9.13 -12.44
N PRO A 175 -4.80 -10.16 -12.38
CA PRO A 175 -5.23 -10.74 -11.11
C PRO A 175 -4.09 -11.23 -10.23
N LYS A 176 -2.99 -11.72 -10.81
CA LYS A 176 -1.81 -12.19 -10.05
C LYS A 176 -1.06 -11.02 -9.41
N ILE A 177 -0.86 -9.93 -10.16
CA ILE A 177 -0.25 -8.70 -9.61
C ILE A 177 -1.10 -8.19 -8.43
N MET A 178 -2.43 -8.14 -8.63
CA MET A 178 -3.36 -7.70 -7.61
C MET A 178 -3.35 -8.59 -6.37
N THR A 179 -3.50 -9.91 -6.53
CA THR A 179 -3.48 -10.85 -5.40
C THR A 179 -2.16 -10.76 -4.63
N CYS A 180 -1.02 -10.69 -5.32
CA CYS A 180 0.28 -10.54 -4.66
C CYS A 180 0.38 -9.24 -3.85
N GLY A 181 -0.05 -8.11 -4.42
CA GLY A 181 -0.06 -6.83 -3.73
C GLY A 181 -0.98 -6.82 -2.51
N ILE A 182 -2.19 -7.38 -2.63
CA ILE A 182 -3.15 -7.47 -1.52
C ILE A 182 -2.61 -8.35 -0.40
N VAL A 183 -2.10 -9.55 -0.70
CA VAL A 183 -1.55 -10.45 0.31
C VAL A 183 -0.40 -9.78 1.06
N GLY A 184 0.52 -9.13 0.35
CA GLY A 184 1.64 -8.42 0.96
C GLY A 184 1.20 -7.24 1.84
N MET A 185 0.23 -6.44 1.39
CA MET A 185 -0.34 -5.36 2.20
C MET A 185 -1.05 -5.88 3.45
N VAL A 186 -1.88 -6.93 3.31
CA VAL A 186 -2.61 -7.52 4.44
C VAL A 186 -1.63 -8.12 5.45
N ASP A 187 -0.61 -8.85 5.02
CA ASP A 187 0.43 -9.39 5.90
C ASP A 187 1.15 -8.27 6.67
N SER A 188 1.52 -7.19 5.96
CA SER A 188 2.31 -6.09 6.52
C SER A 188 1.52 -5.21 7.49
N TYR A 189 0.22 -5.02 7.26
CA TYR A 189 -0.57 -3.99 7.94
C TYR A 189 -1.68 -4.52 8.84
N SER A 190 -2.03 -5.81 8.81
CA SER A 190 -3.17 -6.32 9.61
C SER A 190 -2.99 -6.20 11.13
N SER A 191 -1.76 -6.01 11.60
CA SER A 191 -1.45 -5.74 13.02
C SER A 191 -1.49 -4.25 13.40
N LYS A 192 -1.67 -3.35 12.43
CA LYS A 192 -1.72 -1.89 12.63
C LYS A 192 -3.16 -1.43 12.86
N SER A 193 -3.33 -0.16 13.26
CA SER A 193 -4.67 0.42 13.43
C SER A 193 -5.47 0.36 12.12
N ILE A 194 -6.80 0.30 12.24
CA ILE A 194 -7.72 0.27 11.09
C ILE A 194 -7.45 1.46 10.18
N ASP A 195 -7.32 2.67 10.73
CA ASP A 195 -7.04 3.87 9.93
C ASP A 195 -5.76 3.71 9.11
N HIS A 196 -4.70 3.15 9.70
CA HIS A 196 -3.44 2.93 8.99
C HIS A 196 -3.61 1.96 7.83
N GLN A 197 -4.33 0.86 8.04
CA GLN A 197 -4.66 -0.10 6.98
C GLN A 197 -5.50 0.55 5.86
N VAL A 198 -6.51 1.34 6.22
CA VAL A 198 -7.37 2.07 5.28
C VAL A 198 -6.55 2.99 4.37
N TYR A 199 -5.63 3.77 4.95
CA TYR A 199 -4.76 4.64 4.16
C TYR A 199 -3.90 3.84 3.18
N ARG A 200 -3.25 2.76 3.64
CA ARG A 200 -2.37 1.94 2.81
C ARG A 200 -3.10 1.28 1.64
N TYR A 201 -4.26 0.68 1.90
CA TYR A 201 -5.02 -0.01 0.87
C TYR A 201 -5.64 0.99 -0.11
N ASN A 202 -6.01 2.19 0.37
CA ASN A 202 -6.47 3.26 -0.51
C ASN A 202 -5.34 3.77 -1.42
N ASP A 203 -4.12 3.96 -0.89
CA ASP A 203 -2.98 4.43 -1.69
C ASP A 203 -2.62 3.45 -2.83
N TYR A 204 -2.82 2.14 -2.61
CA TYR A 204 -2.70 1.15 -3.68
C TYR A 204 -3.62 1.46 -4.87
N ILE A 205 -4.90 1.69 -4.59
CA ILE A 205 -5.90 2.00 -5.62
C ILE A 205 -5.55 3.31 -6.33
N GLN A 206 -5.27 4.35 -5.55
CA GLN A 206 -5.01 5.69 -6.06
C GLN A 206 -3.76 5.69 -6.94
N THR A 207 -2.68 5.04 -6.49
CA THR A 207 -1.44 4.97 -7.24
C THR A 207 -1.65 4.30 -8.60
N ILE A 208 -2.32 3.13 -8.64
CA ILE A 208 -2.61 2.43 -9.90
C ILE A 208 -3.48 3.28 -10.84
N ARG A 209 -4.52 3.95 -10.32
CA ARG A 209 -5.35 4.84 -11.14
C ARG A 209 -4.52 5.97 -11.75
N GLU A 210 -3.66 6.60 -10.95
CA GLU A 210 -2.87 7.75 -11.37
C GLU A 210 -1.80 7.39 -12.41
N ILE A 211 -1.22 6.20 -12.34
CA ILE A 211 -0.27 5.73 -13.35
C ILE A 211 -0.95 5.04 -14.54
N GLY A 212 -2.20 4.59 -14.36
CA GLY A 212 -2.96 3.78 -15.32
C GLY A 212 -2.75 2.27 -15.13
N GLN A 213 -3.83 1.51 -15.24
CA GLN A 213 -3.82 0.05 -15.02
C GLN A 213 -2.90 -0.71 -16.00
N SER A 214 -2.84 -0.30 -17.27
CA SER A 214 -1.91 -0.90 -18.25
C SER A 214 -0.44 -0.69 -17.86
N ASN A 215 -0.13 0.46 -17.27
CA ASN A 215 1.21 0.77 -16.81
C ASN A 215 1.54 -0.01 -15.53
N ALA A 216 0.58 -0.17 -14.63
CA ALA A 216 0.72 -1.05 -13.47
C ALA A 216 1.02 -2.50 -13.89
N ASN A 217 0.28 -3.04 -14.87
CA ASN A 217 0.54 -4.38 -15.40
C ASN A 217 1.95 -4.51 -15.98
N ARG A 218 2.36 -3.53 -16.77
CA ARG A 218 3.72 -3.49 -17.33
C ARG A 218 4.77 -3.45 -16.22
N LEU A 219 4.62 -2.61 -15.21
CA LEU A 219 5.55 -2.54 -14.07
C LEU A 219 5.62 -3.85 -13.29
N GLY A 220 4.49 -4.51 -13.06
CA GLY A 220 4.47 -5.80 -12.37
C GLY A 220 5.08 -6.93 -13.20
N GLU A 221 4.83 -6.97 -14.51
CA GLU A 221 5.45 -7.96 -15.42
C GLU A 221 6.94 -7.70 -15.58
N GLU A 222 7.33 -6.43 -15.73
CA GLU A 222 8.69 -6.09 -16.12
C GLU A 222 9.67 -6.01 -14.96
N LEU A 223 9.20 -5.56 -13.80
CA LEU A 223 10.01 -5.20 -12.63
C LEU A 223 9.51 -5.85 -11.33
N GLY A 224 8.49 -6.72 -11.40
CA GLY A 224 7.96 -7.44 -10.24
C GLY A 224 7.16 -6.59 -9.27
N ILE A 225 6.85 -5.33 -9.61
CA ILE A 225 6.17 -4.40 -8.71
C ILE A 225 4.73 -4.88 -8.48
N THR A 226 4.43 -5.22 -7.23
CA THR A 226 3.07 -5.53 -6.78
C THR A 226 2.64 -4.64 -5.63
N HIS A 227 3.57 -4.05 -4.88
CA HIS A 227 3.24 -3.18 -3.75
C HIS A 227 3.09 -1.72 -4.17
N PHE A 228 2.05 -1.42 -4.95
CA PHE A 228 1.82 -0.07 -5.48
C PHE A 228 1.58 0.99 -4.39
N SER A 229 1.17 0.60 -3.19
CA SER A 229 1.07 1.52 -2.04
C SER A 229 2.42 2.11 -1.63
N ASP A 230 3.53 1.43 -1.91
CA ASP A 230 4.84 1.81 -1.38
C ASP A 230 5.56 2.85 -2.26
N TRP A 231 5.00 3.15 -3.42
CA TRP A 231 5.60 4.02 -4.42
C TRP A 231 4.70 5.21 -4.71
N SER A 232 5.32 6.36 -4.98
CA SER A 232 4.57 7.47 -5.54
C SER A 232 4.30 7.26 -7.04
N PRO A 233 3.23 7.88 -7.57
CA PRO A 233 3.01 7.95 -9.01
C PRO A 233 4.19 8.55 -9.76
N GLU A 234 4.90 9.53 -9.19
CA GLU A 234 6.09 10.14 -9.78
C GLU A 234 7.23 9.14 -9.98
N VAL A 235 7.54 8.34 -8.95
CA VAL A 235 8.58 7.30 -9.02
C VAL A 235 8.25 6.27 -10.08
N LEU A 236 6.98 5.82 -10.14
CA LEU A 236 6.54 4.82 -11.10
C LEU A 236 6.55 5.35 -12.54
N ARG A 237 6.17 6.62 -12.75
CA ARG A 237 6.28 7.29 -14.06
C ARG A 237 7.74 7.43 -14.50
N GLY A 238 8.64 7.86 -13.60
CA GLY A 238 10.08 7.90 -13.87
C GLY A 238 10.65 6.53 -14.21
N THR A 239 10.23 5.49 -13.49
CA THR A 239 10.60 4.10 -13.74
C THR A 239 10.19 3.65 -15.16
N LEU A 240 8.94 3.92 -15.56
CA LEU A 240 8.45 3.64 -16.91
C LEU A 240 9.24 4.42 -17.97
N HIS A 241 9.50 5.70 -17.74
CA HIS A 241 10.25 6.55 -18.68
C HIS A 241 11.66 6.00 -18.92
N ILE A 242 12.36 5.57 -17.87
CA ILE A 242 13.69 4.96 -17.99
C ILE A 242 13.61 3.62 -18.74
N LEU A 243 12.60 2.78 -18.48
CA LEU A 243 12.39 1.54 -19.23
C LEU A 243 12.14 1.78 -20.73
N GLU A 244 11.48 2.87 -21.08
CA GLU A 244 11.14 3.20 -22.47
C GLU A 244 12.29 3.86 -23.23
N THR A 245 13.04 4.74 -22.56
CA THR A 245 13.97 5.67 -23.22
C THR A 245 15.43 5.45 -22.86
N GLY A 246 15.71 4.67 -21.81
CA GLY A 246 17.03 4.48 -21.24
C GLY A 246 17.59 5.72 -20.52
N ARG A 247 16.76 6.75 -20.31
CA ARG A 247 17.15 8.06 -19.77
C ARG A 247 16.19 8.50 -18.68
N THR A 248 16.67 9.40 -17.82
CA THR A 248 15.83 10.14 -16.88
C THR A 248 15.17 11.32 -17.57
N GLU A 249 14.00 11.75 -17.08
CA GLU A 249 13.30 12.91 -17.62
C GLU A 249 14.08 14.20 -17.38
N SER A 250 14.75 14.31 -16.22
CA SER A 250 15.52 15.50 -15.85
C SER A 250 16.89 15.59 -16.54
N GLY A 251 17.42 14.45 -17.01
CA GLY A 251 18.80 14.32 -17.47
C GLY A 251 19.83 14.07 -16.34
N ASN A 252 19.41 14.12 -15.07
CA ASN A 252 20.27 13.75 -13.94
C ASN A 252 20.36 12.23 -13.77
N PRO A 253 21.44 11.70 -13.18
CA PRO A 253 21.48 10.29 -12.80
C PRO A 253 20.34 9.93 -11.81
N ALA A 254 19.66 8.82 -12.05
CA ALA A 254 18.64 8.29 -11.17
C ALA A 254 19.22 7.44 -10.03
N THR A 255 18.39 7.18 -9.03
CA THR A 255 18.63 6.17 -7.99
C THR A 255 17.73 4.95 -8.21
N ILE A 256 18.31 3.75 -8.18
CA ILE A 256 17.56 2.50 -8.20
C ILE A 256 17.13 2.17 -6.78
N ILE A 257 15.87 1.79 -6.56
CA ILE A 257 15.37 1.30 -5.29
C ILE A 257 14.94 -0.15 -5.48
N ILE A 258 15.66 -1.08 -4.83
CA ILE A 258 15.40 -2.52 -4.90
C ILE A 258 14.73 -2.95 -3.61
N ARG A 259 13.44 -3.27 -3.72
CA ARG A 259 12.61 -3.80 -2.64
C ARG A 259 12.52 -5.33 -2.73
N GLY A 260 12.63 -5.97 -1.58
CA GLY A 260 12.30 -7.38 -1.44
C GLY A 260 10.80 -7.67 -1.49
N PHE A 261 10.36 -8.57 -2.36
CA PHE A 261 8.92 -8.87 -2.58
C PHE A 261 8.17 -9.22 -1.29
N THR A 262 8.73 -10.11 -0.47
CA THR A 262 8.23 -10.42 0.88
C THR A 262 9.19 -9.95 1.98
N GLY A 263 10.14 -9.09 1.61
CA GLY A 263 11.20 -8.61 2.49
C GLY A 263 10.79 -7.40 3.32
N ASP A 264 9.53 -6.97 3.25
CA ASP A 264 8.99 -5.79 3.94
C ASP A 264 7.75 -6.13 4.79
N HIS A 265 7.81 -7.17 5.60
CA HIS A 265 6.66 -7.63 6.40
C HIS A 265 6.25 -6.63 7.50
N ASN A 266 7.07 -5.61 7.78
CA ASN A 266 6.74 -4.55 8.73
C ASN A 266 6.21 -3.27 8.05
N GLY A 267 6.13 -3.27 6.70
CA GLY A 267 5.63 -2.16 5.90
C GLY A 267 6.52 -0.91 5.93
N ALA A 268 7.82 -1.07 6.15
CA ALA A 268 8.79 0.01 6.21
C ALA A 268 9.08 0.61 4.82
N ALA A 269 8.94 -0.15 3.74
CA ALA A 269 9.14 0.35 2.38
C ALA A 269 8.13 1.44 1.98
N TYR A 270 6.98 1.55 2.66
CA TYR A 270 6.06 2.66 2.41
C TYR A 270 6.70 4.04 2.62
N LYS A 271 7.76 4.17 3.43
CA LYS A 271 8.44 5.47 3.58
C LYS A 271 8.93 6.05 2.25
N TYR A 272 9.19 5.20 1.26
CA TYR A 272 9.58 5.58 -0.09
C TYR A 272 8.40 6.13 -0.93
N HIS A 273 7.15 5.94 -0.50
CA HIS A 273 5.96 6.52 -1.14
C HIS A 273 5.99 8.06 -1.16
N ASN A 274 6.71 8.67 -0.21
CA ASN A 274 6.83 10.12 -0.12
C ASN A 274 7.83 10.73 -1.11
N ILE A 275 8.60 9.91 -1.84
CA ILE A 275 9.52 10.44 -2.86
C ILE A 275 8.72 11.02 -4.02
N LYS A 276 8.97 12.27 -4.39
CA LYS A 276 8.29 12.97 -5.48
C LYS A 276 9.28 13.32 -6.60
N SER A 277 10.01 12.31 -7.07
CA SER A 277 11.04 12.46 -8.09
C SER A 277 10.89 11.41 -9.19
N THR A 278 11.02 11.85 -10.44
CA THR A 278 11.10 10.96 -11.62
C THR A 278 12.52 10.45 -11.88
N ASP A 279 13.51 10.92 -11.10
CA ASP A 279 14.89 10.42 -11.11
C ASP A 279 15.06 9.18 -10.19
N MET A 280 14.06 8.31 -10.20
CA MET A 280 13.98 7.11 -9.39
C MET A 280 13.60 5.92 -10.26
N PHE A 281 14.16 4.75 -9.95
CA PHE A 281 13.85 3.51 -10.63
C PHE A 281 13.49 2.43 -9.62
N ALA A 282 12.19 2.18 -9.47
CA ALA A 282 11.66 1.21 -8.52
C ALA A 282 11.72 -0.20 -9.08
N VAL A 283 12.16 -1.14 -8.24
CA VAL A 283 12.27 -2.56 -8.58
C VAL A 283 11.82 -3.39 -7.39
N GLU A 284 11.09 -4.47 -7.66
CA GLU A 284 10.69 -5.43 -6.65
C GLU A 284 11.13 -6.85 -7.04
N ILE A 285 11.86 -7.53 -6.16
CA ILE A 285 12.43 -8.86 -6.44
C ILE A 285 12.17 -9.86 -5.33
N GLY A 286 11.87 -11.10 -5.72
CA GLY A 286 11.88 -12.24 -4.81
C GLY A 286 13.28 -12.85 -4.63
N HIS A 287 14.18 -12.68 -5.60
CA HIS A 287 15.53 -13.22 -5.57
C HIS A 287 16.47 -12.36 -6.43
N THR A 288 17.72 -12.16 -5.99
CA THR A 288 18.71 -11.32 -6.70
C THR A 288 19.00 -11.78 -8.12
N ASP A 289 18.77 -13.05 -8.45
CA ASP A 289 18.96 -13.56 -9.82
C ASP A 289 18.03 -12.88 -10.85
N MET A 290 16.88 -12.36 -10.40
CA MET A 290 15.93 -11.61 -11.25
C MET A 290 16.54 -10.32 -11.81
N LEU A 291 17.52 -9.73 -11.10
CA LEU A 291 18.17 -8.49 -11.52
C LEU A 291 18.89 -8.63 -12.85
N SER A 292 19.37 -9.83 -13.21
CA SER A 292 20.03 -10.04 -14.52
C SER A 292 19.09 -9.68 -15.68
N GLY A 293 17.83 -10.13 -15.61
CA GLY A 293 16.84 -9.84 -16.64
C GLY A 293 16.44 -8.36 -16.68
N ILE A 294 16.46 -7.68 -15.53
CA ILE A 294 16.19 -6.24 -15.44
C ILE A 294 17.34 -5.44 -16.06
N VAL A 295 18.59 -5.83 -15.77
CA VAL A 295 19.78 -5.22 -16.39
C VAL A 295 19.74 -5.36 -17.91
N GLU A 296 19.45 -6.55 -18.44
CA GLU A 296 19.33 -6.76 -19.88
C GLU A 296 18.26 -5.87 -20.53
N LYS A 297 17.16 -5.60 -19.83
CA LYS A 297 16.12 -4.68 -20.30
C LYS A 297 16.61 -3.24 -20.32
N LEU A 298 17.29 -2.80 -19.27
CA LEU A 298 17.87 -1.47 -19.18
C LEU A 298 18.92 -1.23 -20.29
N GLU A 299 19.80 -2.20 -20.53
CA GLU A 299 20.76 -2.15 -21.63
C GLU A 299 20.07 -2.04 -22.99
N ARG A 300 18.99 -2.81 -23.21
CA ARG A 300 18.18 -2.74 -24.43
C ARG A 300 17.48 -1.38 -24.59
N ALA A 301 17.07 -0.75 -23.51
CA ALA A 301 16.50 0.60 -23.51
C ALA A 301 17.56 1.69 -23.79
N GLY A 302 18.85 1.36 -23.77
CA GLY A 302 19.94 2.30 -24.03
C GLY A 302 20.49 3.01 -22.78
N VAL A 303 20.24 2.45 -21.59
CA VAL A 303 20.88 2.88 -20.34
C VAL A 303 22.39 2.78 -20.48
N ASN A 304 23.11 3.76 -19.92
CA ASN A 304 24.57 3.77 -19.86
C ASN A 304 25.05 4.03 -18.43
N SER A 305 26.38 4.04 -18.25
CA SER A 305 27.03 4.20 -16.94
C SER A 305 26.73 5.51 -16.22
N ASN A 306 26.14 6.51 -16.89
CA ASN A 306 25.78 7.80 -16.29
C ASN A 306 24.29 7.90 -15.96
N THR A 307 23.48 6.89 -16.31
CA THR A 307 22.04 6.92 -16.04
C THR A 307 21.73 6.72 -14.57
N PHE A 308 22.54 5.94 -13.85
CA PHE A 308 22.32 5.64 -12.44
C PHE A 308 23.54 6.01 -11.60
N TYR A 309 23.29 6.64 -10.46
CA TYR A 309 24.33 6.98 -9.48
C TYR A 309 24.37 5.96 -8.33
N ALA A 310 23.21 5.63 -7.77
CA ALA A 310 23.13 4.79 -6.58
C ALA A 310 22.09 3.69 -6.68
N VAL A 311 22.28 2.66 -5.86
CA VAL A 311 21.30 1.63 -5.58
C VAL A 311 20.95 1.65 -4.10
N ILE A 312 19.68 1.77 -3.77
CA ILE A 312 19.15 1.51 -2.43
C ILE A 312 18.72 0.04 -2.39
N LEU A 313 19.37 -0.73 -1.53
CA LEU A 313 19.06 -2.13 -1.29
C LEU A 313 18.26 -2.25 0.00
N PHE A 314 16.99 -2.64 -0.11
CA PHE A 314 16.07 -2.73 1.02
C PHE A 314 15.79 -4.20 1.38
N GLY A 315 15.90 -4.53 2.67
CA GLY A 315 15.48 -5.82 3.19
C GLY A 315 15.74 -5.98 4.69
N HIS A 316 15.20 -7.05 5.28
CA HIS A 316 15.40 -7.32 6.70
C HIS A 316 16.82 -7.79 6.98
N GLY A 317 17.42 -7.24 8.03
CA GLY A 317 18.75 -7.62 8.44
C GLY A 317 18.78 -8.14 9.86
N SER A 318 19.68 -9.07 10.08
CA SER A 318 20.14 -9.50 11.40
C SER A 318 21.66 -9.59 11.36
N GLU A 319 22.28 -9.83 12.52
CA GLU A 319 23.73 -10.01 12.57
C GLU A 319 24.21 -11.19 11.72
N ASP A 320 23.34 -12.19 11.52
CA ASP A 320 23.64 -13.42 10.79
C ASP A 320 23.40 -13.33 9.28
N ALA A 321 22.50 -12.45 8.83
CA ALA A 321 22.15 -12.38 7.41
C ALA A 321 21.32 -11.15 7.02
N PHE A 322 21.43 -10.82 5.74
CA PHE A 322 20.46 -9.99 5.03
C PHE A 322 19.41 -10.87 4.36
N THR A 323 18.14 -10.55 4.53
CA THR A 323 16.99 -11.26 3.98
C THR A 323 16.30 -10.36 2.97
N MET A 324 16.55 -10.62 1.69
CA MET A 324 15.88 -9.94 0.58
C MET A 324 14.41 -10.34 0.52
N SER A 325 14.11 -11.62 0.72
CA SER A 325 12.75 -12.15 0.76
C SER A 325 12.73 -13.43 1.59
N PHE A 326 11.56 -14.02 1.81
CA PHE A 326 11.46 -15.35 2.43
C PHE A 326 12.24 -16.42 1.65
N GLY A 327 12.43 -16.21 0.33
CA GLY A 327 13.16 -17.12 -0.54
C GLY A 327 14.66 -16.82 -0.65
N GLU A 328 15.16 -15.71 -0.11
CA GLU A 328 16.58 -15.35 -0.22
C GLU A 328 17.13 -14.71 1.05
N ARG A 329 17.97 -15.48 1.73
CA ARG A 329 18.80 -15.06 2.86
C ARG A 329 20.27 -15.14 2.45
N ILE A 330 21.03 -14.08 2.70
CA ILE A 330 22.43 -13.91 2.28
C ILE A 330 23.26 -13.65 3.53
N SER A 331 24.24 -14.50 3.82
CA SER A 331 25.10 -14.33 4.99
C SER A 331 26.06 -13.14 4.81
N PRO A 332 26.67 -12.62 5.89
CA PRO A 332 27.70 -11.58 5.80
C PRO A 332 29.06 -12.14 5.32
N ASP A 333 29.05 -12.99 4.29
CA ASP A 333 30.23 -13.51 3.60
C ASP A 333 30.39 -12.87 2.22
N SER A 334 31.55 -12.28 1.96
CA SER A 334 31.78 -11.55 0.71
C SER A 334 31.73 -12.43 -0.54
N GLN A 335 32.06 -13.72 -0.43
CA GLN A 335 31.99 -14.64 -1.56
C GLN A 335 30.53 -14.98 -1.89
N GLU A 336 29.66 -15.15 -0.89
CA GLU A 336 28.22 -15.30 -1.10
C GLU A 336 27.62 -14.11 -1.85
N TRP A 337 27.90 -12.88 -1.39
CA TRP A 337 27.47 -11.66 -2.09
C TRP A 337 28.03 -11.58 -3.51
N ARG A 338 29.30 -11.90 -3.70
CA ARG A 338 29.93 -11.90 -5.03
C ARG A 338 29.32 -12.94 -5.97
N ASN A 339 28.85 -14.06 -5.43
CA ASN A 339 28.24 -15.14 -6.19
C ASN A 339 26.82 -14.82 -6.67
N LYS A 340 26.14 -13.83 -6.07
CA LYS A 340 24.84 -13.34 -6.55
C LYS A 340 24.98 -12.70 -7.93
N LYS A 341 24.64 -13.47 -8.98
CA LYS A 341 24.87 -13.07 -10.36
C LYS A 341 24.14 -11.79 -10.70
N GLY A 342 22.86 -11.67 -10.37
CA GLY A 342 22.09 -10.47 -10.75
C GLY A 342 22.58 -9.19 -10.07
N LEU A 343 22.99 -9.23 -8.79
CA LEU A 343 23.62 -8.07 -8.14
C LEU A 343 24.95 -7.70 -8.81
N ARG A 344 25.76 -8.71 -9.17
CA ARG A 344 27.01 -8.47 -9.89
C ARG A 344 26.77 -7.85 -11.26
N ASP A 345 25.80 -8.35 -12.01
CA ASP A 345 25.45 -7.82 -13.32
C ASP A 345 24.98 -6.37 -13.19
N LEU A 346 24.12 -6.07 -12.19
CA LEU A 346 23.68 -4.71 -11.89
C LEU A 346 24.85 -3.76 -11.63
N VAL A 347 25.72 -4.10 -10.67
CA VAL A 347 26.85 -3.25 -10.27
C VAL A 347 27.83 -3.04 -11.43
N THR A 348 28.09 -4.11 -12.20
CA THR A 348 29.11 -4.07 -13.26
C THR A 348 28.59 -3.40 -14.53
N ALA A 349 27.38 -3.74 -14.98
CA ALA A 349 26.82 -3.23 -16.22
C ALA A 349 26.42 -1.75 -16.11
N LEU A 350 25.86 -1.36 -14.96
CA LEU A 350 25.41 0.02 -14.72
C LEU A 350 26.47 0.90 -14.05
N VAL A 351 27.65 0.34 -13.73
CA VAL A 351 28.78 1.05 -13.09
C VAL A 351 28.35 1.74 -11.79
N ILE A 352 27.65 1.00 -10.94
CA ILE A 352 27.13 1.53 -9.67
C ILE A 352 28.30 1.76 -8.70
N ASP A 353 28.52 3.03 -8.34
CA ASP A 353 29.58 3.43 -7.41
C ASP A 353 29.13 3.45 -5.95
N THR A 354 27.81 3.46 -5.69
CA THR A 354 27.24 3.63 -4.36
C THR A 354 26.06 2.67 -4.14
N ILE A 355 26.14 1.89 -3.06
CA ILE A 355 25.02 1.10 -2.55
C ILE A 355 24.63 1.65 -1.17
N VAL A 356 23.38 2.06 -1.01
CA VAL A 356 22.78 2.35 0.30
C VAL A 356 22.11 1.07 0.80
N LEU A 357 22.64 0.47 1.87
CA LEU A 357 22.05 -0.70 2.51
C LEU A 357 21.07 -0.25 3.59
N ASN A 358 19.77 -0.40 3.30
CA ASN A 358 18.71 -0.19 4.27
C ASN A 358 18.29 -1.52 4.87
N SER A 359 18.84 -1.82 6.05
CA SER A 359 18.64 -3.08 6.75
C SER A 359 19.06 -2.94 8.21
N CYS A 360 18.43 -3.67 9.13
CA CYS A 360 18.87 -3.74 10.52
C CYS A 360 20.19 -4.51 10.64
N HIS A 361 21.00 -4.19 11.65
CA HIS A 361 22.31 -4.79 11.89
C HIS A 361 23.22 -4.86 10.64
N PRO A 362 23.35 -3.77 9.85
CA PRO A 362 24.23 -3.74 8.69
C PRO A 362 25.69 -3.96 9.11
N LEU A 363 26.03 -3.47 10.31
CA LEU A 363 27.20 -3.87 11.10
C LEU A 363 26.75 -4.81 12.23
N VAL A 364 27.61 -5.76 12.59
CA VAL A 364 27.36 -6.63 13.76
C VAL A 364 27.95 -6.01 15.02
N ARG A 365 27.33 -6.32 16.17
CA ARG A 365 27.86 -5.94 17.47
C ARG A 365 29.17 -6.69 17.73
N GLU A 366 30.16 -5.97 18.25
CA GLU A 366 31.45 -6.54 18.63
C GLU A 366 31.77 -6.13 20.08
N GLU A 367 31.14 -6.81 21.05
CA GLU A 367 30.99 -6.42 22.48
C GLU A 367 32.27 -6.00 23.22
N ASP A 368 33.45 -6.38 22.73
CA ASP A 368 34.74 -6.05 23.34
C ASP A 368 35.66 -5.18 22.45
N ARG A 369 35.19 -4.76 21.27
CA ARG A 369 36.02 -4.07 20.27
C ARG A 369 35.57 -2.64 19.97
N PHE A 370 34.27 -2.39 19.96
CA PHE A 370 33.69 -1.10 19.60
C PHE A 370 32.50 -0.80 20.50
N GLU A 371 32.39 0.45 20.95
CA GLU A 371 31.21 0.92 21.66
C GLU A 371 30.00 0.93 20.69
N PRO A 372 28.81 0.44 21.12
CA PRO A 372 27.61 0.44 20.30
C PRO A 372 27.27 1.83 19.78
N LEU A 373 26.66 1.91 18.59
CA LEU A 373 26.21 3.18 17.98
C LEU A 373 27.33 4.21 17.78
N THR A 374 28.59 3.79 17.79
CA THR A 374 29.73 4.68 17.54
C THR A 374 30.61 4.19 16.38
N LEU A 375 31.25 5.17 15.75
CA LEU A 375 32.38 4.99 14.86
C LEU A 375 33.52 5.86 15.39
N GLY A 376 34.68 5.25 15.56
CA GLY A 376 35.88 5.96 15.97
C GLY A 376 36.40 6.89 14.86
N LYS A 377 37.35 7.76 15.20
CA LYS A 377 38.00 8.63 14.22
C LYS A 377 38.82 7.79 13.23
N GLY A 378 38.55 7.95 11.93
CA GLY A 378 39.26 7.27 10.83
C GLY A 378 38.70 5.90 10.45
N PHE A 379 39.42 5.17 9.62
CA PHE A 379 38.98 3.87 9.09
C PHE A 379 39.09 2.75 10.13
N GLN A 380 38.04 1.95 10.24
CA GLN A 380 37.91 0.81 11.15
C GLN A 380 37.64 -0.49 10.39
N ARG A 381 38.14 -1.61 10.91
CA ARG A 381 37.77 -2.96 10.43
C ARG A 381 36.62 -3.50 11.24
N ARG A 382 35.40 -3.26 10.75
CA ARG A 382 34.16 -3.80 11.29
C ARG A 382 33.79 -5.13 10.60
N ARG A 383 32.65 -5.70 10.99
CA ARG A 383 32.03 -6.90 10.43
C ARG A 383 30.55 -6.64 10.12
N GLY A 384 29.94 -7.48 9.29
CA GLY A 384 28.52 -7.41 8.93
C GLY A 384 28.28 -7.37 7.43
N ALA A 385 27.00 -7.30 7.04
CA ALA A 385 26.57 -7.32 5.65
C ALA A 385 27.19 -6.18 4.85
N VAL A 386 27.25 -4.96 5.41
CA VAL A 386 27.85 -3.79 4.73
C VAL A 386 29.33 -4.04 4.36
N VAL A 387 30.08 -4.68 5.26
CA VAL A 387 31.49 -5.04 5.05
C VAL A 387 31.62 -6.14 4.01
N ALA A 388 30.74 -7.13 4.04
CA ALA A 388 30.72 -8.22 3.05
C ALA A 388 30.44 -7.71 1.64
N ILE A 389 29.45 -6.83 1.47
CA ILE A 389 29.11 -6.20 0.19
C ILE A 389 30.29 -5.37 -0.33
N SER A 390 30.89 -4.52 0.51
CA SER A 390 32.00 -3.66 0.10
C SER A 390 33.24 -4.44 -0.35
N LYS A 391 33.44 -5.66 0.17
CA LYS A 391 34.51 -6.58 -0.26
C LYS A 391 34.14 -7.35 -1.53
N ALA A 392 32.86 -7.69 -1.69
CA ALA A 392 32.35 -8.32 -2.92
C ALA A 392 32.45 -7.36 -4.12
N PHE A 393 32.31 -6.05 -3.88
CA PHE A 393 32.39 -5.00 -4.88
C PHE A 393 33.38 -3.90 -4.45
N PRO A 394 34.71 -4.12 -4.59
CA PRO A 394 35.73 -3.24 -4.02
C PRO A 394 35.75 -1.79 -4.54
N TRP A 395 35.10 -1.53 -5.67
CA TRP A 395 35.00 -0.19 -6.27
C TRP A 395 33.70 0.53 -5.93
N THR A 396 32.82 -0.13 -5.17
CA THR A 396 31.53 0.40 -4.75
C THR A 396 31.60 0.77 -3.27
N ARG A 397 31.18 1.98 -2.95
CA ARG A 397 31.00 2.45 -1.57
C ARG A 397 29.68 1.92 -1.05
N VAL A 398 29.65 1.46 0.19
CA VAL A 398 28.41 0.99 0.83
C VAL A 398 28.09 1.88 2.01
N VAL A 399 26.96 2.59 1.92
CA VAL A 399 26.46 3.49 2.96
C VAL A 399 25.38 2.75 3.77
N SER A 400 25.43 2.83 5.10
CA SER A 400 24.47 2.14 5.97
C SER A 400 24.26 2.85 7.31
N GLY A 401 23.33 2.33 8.13
CA GLY A 401 23.33 2.56 9.58
C GLY A 401 24.51 1.89 10.29
N LEU A 402 24.49 1.90 11.62
CA LEU A 402 25.49 1.28 12.49
C LEU A 402 25.07 -0.12 12.96
N ASP A 403 25.64 -0.62 14.06
CA ASP A 403 25.21 -1.87 14.70
C ASP A 403 23.94 -1.68 15.52
N GLY A 404 22.80 -2.10 14.97
CA GLY A 404 21.52 -2.03 15.68
C GLY A 404 20.31 -2.04 14.77
N VAL A 405 19.13 -1.80 15.35
CA VAL A 405 17.87 -1.68 14.62
C VAL A 405 17.86 -0.36 13.86
N THR A 406 17.63 -0.42 12.55
CA THR A 406 17.64 0.77 11.70
C THR A 406 16.23 1.29 11.43
N TYR A 407 16.08 2.61 11.47
CA TYR A 407 14.89 3.33 11.04
C TYR A 407 15.31 4.33 9.97
N ASP A 408 14.87 4.08 8.76
CA ASP A 408 15.12 4.95 7.61
C ASP A 408 14.10 6.09 7.52
N TRP A 409 14.52 7.18 6.90
CA TRP A 409 13.69 8.31 6.51
C TRP A 409 14.15 8.81 5.15
N VAL A 410 13.25 8.89 4.19
CA VAL A 410 13.58 9.36 2.85
C VAL A 410 12.86 10.68 2.62
N ASP A 411 13.60 11.69 2.17
CA ASP A 411 12.98 12.97 1.80
C ASP A 411 12.35 12.93 0.40
N GLU A 412 11.62 13.99 0.04
CA GLU A 412 10.92 14.07 -1.25
C GLU A 412 11.85 13.95 -2.46
N THR A 413 13.16 14.21 -2.29
CA THR A 413 14.18 14.11 -3.34
C THR A 413 14.78 12.72 -3.47
N GLY A 414 14.44 11.80 -2.56
CA GLY A 414 14.97 10.43 -2.49
C GLY A 414 16.27 10.29 -1.72
N TYR A 415 16.66 11.30 -0.92
CA TYR A 415 17.80 11.16 -0.03
C TYR A 415 17.42 10.32 1.20
N ALA A 416 18.13 9.21 1.41
CA ALA A 416 17.93 8.34 2.56
C ALA A 416 18.77 8.79 3.77
N ASN A 417 18.12 9.00 4.91
CA ASN A 417 18.74 9.13 6.22
C ASN A 417 18.45 7.85 7.02
N ILE A 418 19.42 7.34 7.77
CA ILE A 418 19.25 6.13 8.58
C ILE A 418 19.54 6.48 10.04
N GLU A 419 18.54 6.33 10.90
CA GLU A 419 18.69 6.31 12.35
C GLU A 419 19.02 4.87 12.77
N THR A 420 19.99 4.68 13.66
CA THR A 420 20.29 3.37 14.27
C THR A 420 19.99 3.44 15.75
N ARG A 421 19.28 2.43 16.28
CA ARG A 421 18.98 2.28 17.70
C ARG A 421 19.55 0.98 18.26
N ASP A 422 20.00 1.04 19.50
CA ASP A 422 20.43 -0.14 20.25
C ASP A 422 19.26 -0.78 21.02
N ASP A 423 19.59 -1.83 21.78
CA ASP A 423 18.62 -2.58 22.59
C ASP A 423 18.07 -1.76 23.78
N GLU A 424 18.75 -0.69 24.19
CA GLU A 424 18.34 0.21 25.28
C GLU A 424 17.40 1.32 24.77
N GLY A 425 17.27 1.46 23.45
CA GLY A 425 16.42 2.44 22.78
C GLY A 425 17.12 3.77 22.50
N ASP A 426 18.41 3.88 22.80
CA ASP A 426 19.23 5.03 22.44
C ASP A 426 19.45 5.04 20.92
N GLY A 427 19.46 6.23 20.32
CA GLY A 427 19.45 6.40 18.88
C GLY A 427 20.50 7.37 18.36
N THR A 428 20.99 7.13 17.14
CA THR A 428 21.92 8.02 16.43
C THR A 428 21.58 8.12 14.96
N PHE A 429 21.76 9.31 14.38
CA PHE A 429 21.69 9.54 12.92
C PHE A 429 23.07 9.43 12.25
N THR A 430 24.08 8.97 12.98
CA THR A 430 25.41 8.71 12.41
C THR A 430 25.30 7.56 11.43
N MET A 431 25.69 7.81 10.18
CA MET A 431 25.75 6.80 9.13
C MET A 431 27.19 6.33 8.93
N ALA A 432 27.34 5.10 8.46
CA ALA A 432 28.62 4.49 8.10
C ALA A 432 28.83 4.56 6.59
N GLU A 433 30.05 4.87 6.16
CA GLU A 433 30.54 4.56 4.82
C GLU A 433 31.53 3.40 4.94
N THR A 434 31.34 2.36 4.14
CA THR A 434 32.28 1.24 4.05
C THR A 434 32.80 1.06 2.64
N TRP A 435 34.12 1.08 2.49
CA TRP A 435 34.80 0.90 1.22
C TRP A 435 35.90 -0.15 1.34
N ASN A 436 35.82 -1.18 0.49
CA ASN A 436 36.77 -2.30 0.46
C ASN A 436 37.06 -2.89 1.86
N GLY A 437 36.00 -3.05 2.67
CA GLY A 437 36.06 -3.59 4.02
C GLY A 437 36.56 -2.65 5.13
N TRP A 438 36.76 -1.37 4.83
CA TRP A 438 37.10 -0.33 5.80
C TRP A 438 35.91 0.60 6.02
N THR A 439 35.53 0.80 7.28
CA THR A 439 34.36 1.59 7.66
C THR A 439 34.76 2.87 8.36
N CYS A 440 34.16 4.00 8.00
CA CYS A 440 34.30 5.29 8.68
C CYS A 440 32.94 5.99 8.78
N VAL A 441 32.91 7.13 9.49
CA VAL A 441 31.71 7.98 9.55
C VAL A 441 31.43 8.54 8.16
N TYR A 442 30.19 8.42 7.71
CA TYR A 442 29.73 9.07 6.50
C TYR A 442 29.51 10.57 6.75
N GLU A 443 30.28 11.41 6.06
CA GLU A 443 30.14 12.86 6.11
C GLU A 443 29.26 13.34 4.95
N LYS A 444 28.07 13.87 5.26
CA LYS A 444 27.09 14.32 4.27
C LYS A 444 27.72 15.35 3.32
N GLY A 445 27.83 15.01 2.03
CA GLY A 445 28.42 15.86 0.99
C GLY A 445 29.78 15.39 0.42
N ALA A 446 30.32 14.26 0.87
CA ALA A 446 31.50 13.64 0.24
C ALA A 446 31.23 13.11 -1.19
N ASP A 447 29.96 12.90 -1.53
CA ASP A 447 29.46 12.35 -2.79
C ASP A 447 29.35 13.35 -3.95
N ARG A 448 29.66 14.63 -3.72
CA ARG A 448 29.57 15.70 -4.75
C ARG A 448 30.94 16.27 -5.17
N GLN A 449 32.03 15.52 -5.02
CA GLN A 449 33.36 15.92 -5.49
C GLN A 449 33.83 15.13 -6.69
#